data_AF-A0A540MCF7-F1
#
_entry.id   AF-A0A540MCF7-F1
#
_cell.length_a   1.000
_cell.length_b   1.000
_cell.length_c   1.000
_cell.angle_alpha   90.00
_cell.angle_beta   90.00
_cell.angle_gamma   90.00
#
_symmetry.space_group_name_H-M   'P 1'
#
loop_
_entity.id
_entity.type
_entity.pdbx_description
1 polymer ?
#
loop_
_entity_poly.entity_id
_entity_poly.type
_entity_poly.pdbx_seq_one_letter_code
_entity_poly.pdbx_strand_id
1 'polypeptide(L)'
;MELCKISGSAAFQFGHLPKRSVFRMTGMEFKPQNRMFIAGMGFVGQRLGRELKNHGWDVSGTCTSINKKKKLEEERSFQIYLFDANEPDVIILDAIKNHTHMVVSIPPVPGIGDPV
;
A
#
# COMPACT_ATOMS: atom_id res chain seq x y z
N MET A 1 46.96 11.43 23.55
CA MET A 1 48.00 11.03 22.58
C MET A 1 47.88 9.52 22.47
N GLU A 2 47.54 8.86 21.37
CA GLU A 2 47.37 9.21 19.97
C GLU A 2 46.32 8.26 19.33
N LEU A 3 45.51 8.84 18.44
CA LEU A 3 45.09 8.38 17.11
C LEU A 3 44.85 6.88 16.85
N CYS A 4 43.59 6.52 16.56
CA CYS A 4 43.30 5.63 15.44
C CYS A 4 42.34 6.34 14.48
N LYS A 5 42.91 6.85 13.39
CA LYS A 5 42.19 7.40 12.24
C LYS A 5 41.60 6.23 11.46
N ILE A 6 40.28 6.25 11.22
CA ILE A 6 39.72 5.55 10.07
C ILE A 6 39.15 6.62 9.14
N SER A 7 40.00 7.01 8.19
CA SER A 7 39.61 7.74 7.00
C SER A 7 38.72 6.85 6.14
N GLY A 8 37.57 7.38 5.74
CA GLY A 8 36.68 6.73 4.79
C GLY A 8 35.69 7.73 4.23
N SER A 9 36.20 8.75 3.53
CA SER A 9 35.38 9.56 2.63
C SER A 9 35.00 8.68 1.45
N ALA A 10 33.76 8.20 1.41
CA ALA A 10 33.15 7.69 0.20
C ALA A 10 32.20 8.78 -0.31
N ALA A 11 32.71 9.53 -1.28
CA ALA A 11 31.96 10.52 -2.04
C ALA A 11 30.64 9.92 -2.53
N PHE A 12 29.52 10.56 -2.20
CA PHE A 12 28.21 10.21 -2.73
C PHE A 12 28.13 10.70 -4.17
N GLN A 13 28.66 9.91 -5.10
CA GLN A 13 28.40 10.15 -6.52
C GLN A 13 26.97 9.72 -6.83
N PHE A 14 26.16 10.68 -7.31
CA PHE A 14 24.86 10.44 -7.92
C PHE A 14 25.06 9.55 -9.15
N GLY A 15 25.02 8.24 -8.94
CA GLY A 15 25.01 7.22 -9.97
C GLY A 15 23.71 6.44 -9.89
N HIS A 16 23.02 6.34 -11.01
CA HIS A 16 21.81 5.56 -11.24
C HIS A 16 21.90 4.16 -10.58
N LEU A 17 21.12 3.93 -9.51
CA LEU A 17 21.11 2.65 -8.80
C LEU A 17 20.48 1.56 -9.70
N PRO A 18 21.16 0.42 -9.92
CA PRO A 18 20.60 -0.68 -10.71
C PRO A 18 19.40 -1.30 -9.99
N LYS A 19 18.35 -1.64 -10.76
CA LYS A 19 17.02 -2.11 -10.31
C LYS A 19 16.98 -3.39 -9.45
N ARG A 20 18.11 -3.97 -9.04
CA ARG A 20 18.18 -5.13 -8.14
C ARG A 20 19.47 -5.11 -7.32
N SER A 21 19.49 -4.33 -6.24
CA SER A 21 20.39 -4.61 -5.11
C SER A 21 19.60 -5.36 -4.05
N VAL A 22 19.92 -6.64 -3.87
CA VAL A 22 19.45 -7.40 -2.70
C VAL A 22 20.26 -6.91 -1.52
N PHE A 23 19.74 -5.90 -0.81
CA PHE A 23 20.27 -5.52 0.49
C PHE A 23 19.83 -6.56 1.51
N ARG A 24 20.75 -7.42 1.93
CA ARG A 24 20.53 -8.32 3.06
C ARG A 24 20.71 -7.52 4.35
N MET A 25 19.68 -6.76 4.71
CA MET A 25 19.62 -6.03 5.98
C MET A 25 19.06 -6.95 7.06
N THR A 26 19.96 -7.56 7.84
CA THR A 26 19.58 -8.26 9.06
C THR A 26 19.16 -7.21 10.10
N GLY A 27 17.85 -7.09 10.38
CA GLY A 27 17.34 -6.47 11.60
C GLY A 27 16.69 -5.09 11.50
N MET A 28 16.36 -4.56 10.32
CA MET A 28 15.51 -3.38 10.19
C MET A 28 14.20 -3.76 9.51
N GLU A 29 13.07 -3.57 10.20
CA GLU A 29 11.74 -3.72 9.65
C GLU A 29 11.55 -2.72 8.50
N PHE A 30 11.54 -3.20 7.25
CA PHE A 30 11.30 -2.37 6.08
C PHE A 30 9.84 -1.94 6.09
N LYS A 31 9.56 -0.73 6.61
CA LYS A 31 8.24 -0.13 6.48
C LYS A 31 8.13 0.41 5.05
N PRO A 32 7.21 -0.11 4.21
CA PRO A 32 7.05 0.40 2.86
C PRO A 32 6.74 1.90 2.93
N GLN A 33 7.56 2.71 2.25
CA GLN A 33 7.40 4.17 2.24
C GLN A 33 6.06 4.59 1.61
N ASN A 34 5.57 3.76 0.69
CA ASN A 34 4.35 4.01 -0.05
C ASN A 34 3.28 2.99 0.31
N ARG A 35 2.14 3.51 0.81
CA ARG A 35 1.04 2.73 1.32
C ARG A 35 -0.26 3.23 0.71
N MET A 36 -0.87 2.38 -0.11
CA MET A 36 -2.11 2.68 -0.83
C MET A 36 -3.31 2.08 -0.08
N PHE A 37 -4.33 2.91 0.14
CA PHE A 37 -5.67 2.47 0.54
C PHE A 37 -6.64 2.58 -0.64
N ILE A 38 -7.23 1.46 -1.06
CA ILE A 38 -8.21 1.41 -2.16
C ILE A 38 -9.61 1.24 -1.58
N ALA A 39 -10.41 2.31 -1.55
CA ALA A 39 -11.83 2.19 -1.26
C ALA A 39 -12.55 1.54 -2.45
N GLY A 40 -13.08 0.33 -2.28
CA GLY A 40 -13.68 -0.46 -3.37
C GLY A 40 -12.68 -1.35 -4.10
N MET A 41 -12.32 -2.49 -3.50
CA MET A 41 -11.44 -3.54 -4.06
C MET A 41 -12.19 -4.43 -5.09
N GLY A 42 -12.85 -3.78 -6.04
CA GLY A 42 -13.52 -4.41 -7.18
C GLY A 42 -12.56 -4.70 -8.33
N PHE A 43 -13.08 -4.68 -9.57
CA PHE A 43 -12.28 -4.97 -10.77
C PHE A 43 -11.09 -4.01 -10.94
N VAL A 44 -11.35 -2.69 -10.90
CA VAL A 44 -10.32 -1.66 -11.02
C VAL A 44 -9.36 -1.69 -9.83
N GLY A 45 -9.91 -1.72 -8.61
CA GLY A 45 -9.11 -1.78 -7.38
C GLY A 45 -8.13 -2.96 -7.35
N GLN A 46 -8.57 -4.15 -7.75
CA GLN A 46 -7.69 -5.33 -7.82
C GLN A 46 -6.59 -5.19 -8.87
N ARG A 47 -6.92 -4.66 -10.07
CA ARG A 47 -5.94 -4.43 -11.13
C ARG A 47 -4.86 -3.47 -10.68
N LEU A 48 -5.25 -2.35 -10.08
CA LEU A 48 -4.34 -1.32 -9.56
C LEU A 48 -3.51 -1.85 -8.38
N GLY A 49 -4.16 -2.47 -7.40
CA GLY A 49 -3.50 -3.01 -6.23
C GLY A 49 -2.41 -4.03 -6.57
N ARG A 50 -2.66 -4.86 -7.59
CA ARG A 50 -1.65 -5.81 -8.09
C ARG A 50 -0.44 -5.10 -8.70
N GLU A 51 -0.64 -4.07 -9.52
CA GLU A 51 0.48 -3.30 -10.07
C GLU A 51 1.28 -2.60 -8.97
N LEU A 52 0.62 -2.02 -7.99
CA LEU A 52 1.29 -1.32 -6.89
C LEU A 52 2.12 -2.29 -6.03
N LYS A 53 1.57 -3.46 -5.68
CA LYS A 53 2.32 -4.54 -5.00
C LYS A 53 3.55 -4.94 -5.82
N ASN A 54 3.44 -5.07 -7.14
CA ASN A 54 4.58 -5.38 -8.03
C ASN A 54 5.66 -4.29 -8.01
N HIS A 55 5.31 -3.05 -7.68
CA HIS A 55 6.22 -1.92 -7.50
C HIS A 55 6.67 -1.73 -6.04
N GLY A 56 6.43 -2.71 -5.16
CA GLY A 56 6.87 -2.68 -3.77
C GLY A 56 6.03 -1.81 -2.83
N TRP A 57 4.81 -1.44 -3.24
CA TRP A 57 3.89 -0.71 -2.38
C TRP A 57 3.16 -1.68 -1.44
N ASP A 58 2.84 -1.19 -0.24
CA ASP A 58 1.82 -1.85 0.55
C ASP A 58 0.43 -1.40 0.10
N VAL A 59 -0.49 -2.36 0.05
CA VAL A 59 -1.83 -2.14 -0.48
C VAL A 59 -2.84 -2.81 0.42
N SER A 60 -3.77 -1.99 0.90
CA SER A 60 -4.98 -2.43 1.57
C SER A 60 -6.21 -1.84 0.85
N GLY A 61 -7.39 -2.32 1.22
CA GLY A 61 -8.61 -1.69 0.72
C GLY A 61 -9.87 -2.32 1.27
N THR A 62 -11.01 -1.96 0.68
CA THR A 62 -12.32 -2.30 1.24
C THR A 62 -13.16 -3.16 0.31
N CYS A 63 -14.07 -3.95 0.87
CA CYS A 63 -15.14 -4.60 0.11
C CYS A 63 -16.40 -4.72 0.97
N THR A 64 -17.52 -5.08 0.35
CA THR A 64 -18.82 -5.17 1.03
C THR A 64 -19.19 -6.58 1.47
N SER A 65 -18.42 -7.62 1.10
CA SER A 65 -18.80 -9.01 1.42
C SER A 65 -17.67 -9.85 1.99
N ILE A 66 -18.01 -10.65 3.00
CA ILE A 66 -17.08 -11.56 3.69
C ILE A 66 -16.43 -12.53 2.70
N ASN A 67 -17.20 -13.04 1.74
CA ASN A 67 -16.67 -13.96 0.71
C ASN A 67 -15.63 -13.28 -0.18
N LYS A 68 -15.85 -12.01 -0.58
CA LYS A 68 -14.85 -11.25 -1.34
C LYS A 68 -13.59 -10.98 -0.51
N LYS A 69 -13.75 -10.61 0.77
CA LYS A 69 -12.64 -10.40 1.70
C LYS A 69 -11.74 -11.62 1.77
N LYS A 70 -12.28 -12.80 2.10
CA LYS A 70 -11.52 -14.05 2.20
C LYS A 70 -10.75 -14.35 0.91
N LYS A 71 -11.43 -14.28 -0.23
CA LYS A 71 -10.82 -14.52 -1.55
C LYS A 71 -9.63 -13.57 -1.83
N LEU A 72 -9.79 -12.30 -1.50
CA LEU A 72 -8.76 -11.28 -1.73
C LEU A 72 -7.57 -11.42 -0.76
N GLU A 73 -7.83 -11.79 0.48
CA GLU A 73 -6.80 -12.05 1.48
C GLU A 73 -5.99 -13.30 1.14
N GLU A 74 -6.67 -14.40 0.80
CA GLU A 74 -6.06 -15.70 0.49
C GLU A 74 -5.31 -15.68 -0.86
N GLU A 75 -5.93 -15.19 -1.93
CA GLU A 75 -5.38 -15.35 -3.28
C GLU A 75 -4.43 -14.23 -3.72
N ARG A 76 -4.45 -13.08 -3.03
CA ARG A 76 -3.77 -11.85 -3.49
C ARG A 76 -2.96 -11.14 -2.40
N SER A 77 -2.96 -11.66 -1.18
CA SER A 77 -2.21 -11.09 -0.04
C SER A 77 -2.49 -9.59 0.16
N PHE A 78 -3.74 -9.19 -0.07
CA PHE A 78 -4.22 -7.85 0.27
C PHE A 78 -4.74 -7.85 1.71
N GLN A 79 -4.52 -6.75 2.43
CA GLN A 79 -5.23 -6.50 3.68
C GLN A 79 -6.59 -5.89 3.36
N ILE A 80 -7.69 -6.59 3.68
CA ILE A 80 -9.03 -6.16 3.28
C ILE A 80 -9.92 -5.87 4.49
N TYR A 81 -10.58 -4.73 4.45
CA TYR A 81 -11.57 -4.33 5.45
C TYR A 81 -12.98 -4.49 4.89
N LEU A 82 -13.93 -4.90 5.73
CA LEU A 82 -15.33 -4.78 5.38
C LEU A 82 -15.74 -3.33 5.56
N PHE A 83 -16.45 -2.79 4.57
CA PHE A 83 -16.95 -1.43 4.59
C PHE A 83 -18.25 -1.38 3.81
N ASP A 84 -19.31 -0.92 4.46
CA ASP A 84 -20.56 -0.51 3.84
C ASP A 84 -20.71 1.00 4.02
N ALA A 85 -20.96 1.72 2.93
CA ALA A 85 -21.14 3.17 3.00
C ALA A 85 -22.45 3.57 3.70
N ASN A 86 -23.43 2.66 3.78
CA ASN A 86 -24.70 2.87 4.47
C ASN A 86 -24.56 2.62 5.98
N GLU A 87 -23.61 1.78 6.38
CA GLU A 87 -23.32 1.42 7.76
C GLU A 87 -21.80 1.55 8.02
N PRO A 88 -21.28 2.79 8.06
CA PRO A 88 -19.84 3.01 8.16
C PRO A 88 -19.30 2.60 9.54
N ASP A 89 -18.26 1.77 9.54
CA ASP A 89 -17.53 1.36 10.75
C ASP A 89 -16.32 2.28 10.99
N VAL A 90 -16.18 2.79 12.21
CA VAL A 90 -15.08 3.65 12.65
C VAL A 90 -13.71 2.97 12.55
N ILE A 91 -13.65 1.64 12.56
CA ILE A 91 -12.40 0.88 12.40
C ILE A 91 -11.70 1.21 11.06
N ILE A 92 -12.47 1.67 10.07
CA ILE A 92 -11.93 2.07 8.78
C ILE A 92 -11.05 3.32 8.86
N LEU A 93 -11.31 4.20 9.84
CA LEU A 93 -10.54 5.43 10.03
C LEU A 93 -9.13 5.11 10.50
N ASP A 94 -8.98 4.12 11.40
CA ASP A 94 -7.67 3.64 11.85
C ASP A 94 -6.90 2.97 10.71
N ALA A 95 -7.59 2.25 9.83
CA ALA A 95 -6.98 1.72 8.62
C ALA A 95 -6.44 2.86 7.75
N ILE A 96 -7.27 3.84 7.40
CA ILE A 96 -6.92 4.96 6.51
C ILE A 96 -5.77 5.80 7.08
N LYS A 97 -5.79 6.12 8.38
CA LYS A 97 -4.78 6.97 9.06
C LYS A 97 -3.34 6.53 8.83
N ASN A 98 -3.16 5.24 8.61
CA ASN A 98 -1.84 4.67 8.46
C ASN A 98 -1.32 4.75 7.00
N HIS A 99 -2.15 5.07 6.01
CA HIS A 99 -1.79 5.11 4.59
C HIS A 99 -1.30 6.49 4.13
N THR A 100 -0.45 6.51 3.09
CA THR A 100 0.07 7.75 2.51
C THR A 100 -0.74 8.22 1.31
N HIS A 101 -1.43 7.31 0.65
CA HIS A 101 -2.25 7.57 -0.53
C HIS A 101 -3.59 6.84 -0.41
N MET A 102 -4.63 7.44 -0.98
CA MET A 102 -5.96 6.84 -1.05
C MET A 102 -6.54 7.03 -2.44
N VAL A 103 -7.25 6.02 -2.94
CA VAL A 103 -8.05 6.12 -4.15
C VAL A 103 -9.47 5.60 -3.87
N VAL A 104 -10.46 6.29 -4.44
CA VAL A 104 -11.86 5.87 -4.40
C VAL A 104 -12.20 5.20 -5.72
N SER A 105 -12.45 3.90 -5.66
CA SER A 105 -12.90 3.06 -6.78
C SER A 105 -14.31 2.48 -6.53
N ILE A 106 -15.03 3.05 -5.56
CA ILE A 106 -16.46 2.79 -5.35
C ILE A 106 -17.22 3.54 -6.44
N PRO A 107 -18.15 2.89 -7.17
CA PRO A 107 -18.95 3.60 -8.17
C PRO A 107 -19.78 4.71 -7.53
N PRO A 108 -20.07 5.80 -8.25
CA PRO A 108 -20.97 6.83 -7.75
C PRO A 108 -22.36 6.24 -7.50
N VAL A 109 -23.13 6.92 -6.66
CA VAL A 109 -24.49 6.52 -6.34
C VAL A 109 -25.39 6.87 -7.53
N PRO A 110 -26.23 5.96 -8.05
CA PRO A 110 -27.14 6.27 -9.14
C PRO A 110 -28.00 7.50 -8.83
N GLY A 111 -28.02 8.47 -9.76
CA GLY A 111 -28.77 9.72 -9.60
C GLY A 111 -28.12 10.74 -8.65
N ILE A 112 -26.98 10.43 -8.04
CA ILE A 112 -26.21 11.33 -7.17
C ILE A 112 -24.73 11.29 -7.56
N GLY A 113 -24.28 12.29 -8.31
CA GLY A 113 -22.89 12.45 -8.74
C GLY A 113 -22.76 12.67 -10.24
N ASP A 114 -21.52 12.63 -10.72
CA ASP A 114 -21.23 12.77 -12.15
C ASP A 114 -21.76 11.56 -12.94
N PRO A 115 -22.40 11.77 -14.11
CA PRO A 115 -22.79 10.68 -14.97
C PRO A 115 -21.54 9.94 -15.47
N VAL A 116 -21.51 8.62 -15.25
CA VAL A 116 -20.45 7.70 -15.65
C VAL A 116 -20.98 6.58 -16.53
#